data_AF-A0A5N6XR78-F1
#
_entry.id   AF-A0A5N6XR78-F1
#
_cell.length_a   1.000
_cell.length_b   1.000
_cell.length_c   1.000
_cell.angle_alpha   90.00
_cell.angle_beta   90.00
_cell.angle_gamma   90.00
#
_symmetry.space_group_name_H-M   'P 1'
#
loop_
_entity.id
_entity.type
_entity.pdbx_description
1 polymer ?
#
loop_
_entity_poly.entity_id
_entity_poly.type
_entity_poly.pdbx_seq_one_letter_code
_entity_poly.pdbx_strand_id
1 'polypeptide(L)'
;MKGLLWTPEETVVAVVLNMWGMDCGEIARLLTNKITELRGIQTSTIDGTPVALQYKRTEHAVKGKLSRIRAERPELCSEQGSLWDENAVYALMSSTLEGDFFTYLTPNDRPELLKLPNINHVFTKKN
;
A
#
# COMPACT_ATOMS: atom_id res chain seq x y z
N MET A 1 19.76 6.36 12.21
CA MET A 1 19.12 6.35 10.87
C MET A 1 17.63 6.63 11.05
N LYS A 2 17.16 7.83 10.68
CA LYS A 2 15.72 8.12 10.67
C LYS A 2 15.09 7.26 9.57
N GLY A 3 14.30 6.26 9.95
CA GLY A 3 13.59 5.42 9.00
C GLY A 3 12.66 6.28 8.14
N LEU A 4 12.53 5.94 6.86
CA LEU A 4 11.58 6.54 5.94
C LEU A 4 10.19 6.52 6.61
N LEU A 5 9.61 7.69 6.92
CA LEU A 5 8.32 7.76 7.61
C LEU A 5 7.24 7.12 6.73
N TRP A 6 6.47 6.19 7.29
CA TRP A 6 5.32 5.57 6.65
C TRP A 6 4.06 6.15 7.26
N THR A 7 3.13 6.62 6.42
CA THR A 7 1.81 7.00 6.91
C THR A 7 0.97 5.75 7.21
N PRO A 8 -0.06 5.87 8.07
CA PRO A 8 -1.02 4.78 8.29
C PRO A 8 -1.65 4.28 6.98
N GLU A 9 -1.94 5.18 6.05
CA GLU A 9 -2.60 4.86 4.78
C GLU A 9 -1.66 4.12 3.83
N GLU A 10 -0.41 4.57 3.67
CA GLU A 10 0.60 3.83 2.91
C GLU A 10 0.82 2.43 3.47
N THR A 11 0.77 2.31 4.80
CA THR A 11 0.94 1.04 5.50
C THR A 11 -0.21 0.09 5.15
N VAL A 12 -1.45 0.55 5.25
CA VAL A 12 -2.64 -0.24 4.93
C VAL A 12 -2.67 -0.62 3.45
N VAL A 13 -2.34 0.32 2.55
CA VAL A 13 -2.31 0.05 1.12
C VAL A 13 -1.29 -1.03 0.78
N ALA A 14 -0.09 -0.98 1.37
CA ALA A 14 0.92 -2.02 1.17
C ALA A 14 0.44 -3.40 1.65
N VAL A 15 -0.27 -3.46 2.79
CA VAL A 15 -0.80 -4.72 3.34
C VAL A 15 -1.87 -5.30 2.40
N VAL A 16 -2.85 -4.50 1.98
CA VAL A 16 -3.92 -4.94 1.09
C VAL A 16 -3.37 -5.42 -0.25
N LEU A 17 -2.46 -4.66 -0.87
CA LEU A 17 -1.84 -5.06 -2.13
C LEU A 17 -1.03 -6.36 -1.99
N ASN A 18 -0.30 -6.53 -0.89
CA ASN A 18 0.44 -7.77 -0.65
C ASN A 18 -0.49 -8.95 -0.37
N MET A 19 -1.60 -8.74 0.33
CA MET A 19 -2.66 -9.73 0.51
C MET A 19 -3.27 -10.18 -0.81
N TRP A 20 -3.45 -9.26 -1.76
CA TRP A 20 -3.90 -9.58 -3.11
C TRP A 20 -2.82 -10.24 -3.99
N GLY A 21 -1.66 -10.56 -3.43
CA GLY A 21 -0.60 -11.31 -4.11
C GLY A 21 0.36 -10.44 -4.92
N MET A 22 0.30 -9.11 -4.78
CA MET A 22 1.23 -8.20 -5.46
C MET A 22 2.64 -8.30 -4.87
N ASP A 23 3.65 -8.26 -5.74
CA ASP A 23 5.03 -8.30 -5.32
C ASP A 23 5.48 -6.98 -4.64
N CYS A 24 6.48 -7.07 -3.76
CA CYS A 24 6.95 -5.92 -2.99
C CYS A 24 7.57 -4.81 -3.86
N GLY A 25 8.10 -5.14 -5.04
CA GLY A 25 8.66 -4.19 -6.00
C GLY A 25 7.57 -3.41 -6.74
N GLU A 26 6.50 -4.08 -7.14
CA GLU A 26 5.29 -3.48 -7.71
C GLU A 26 4.63 -2.55 -6.69
N ILE A 27 4.43 -3.00 -5.45
CA ILE A 27 3.90 -2.17 -4.36
C ILE A 27 4.79 -0.93 -4.15
N ALA A 28 6.11 -1.11 -4.14
CA ALA A 28 7.04 0.00 -3.99
C ALA A 28 6.92 1.03 -5.12
N ARG A 29 6.75 0.57 -6.36
CA ARG A 29 6.52 1.43 -7.53
C ARG A 29 5.22 2.22 -7.39
N LEU A 30 4.12 1.56 -7.01
CA LEU A 30 2.81 2.21 -6.83
C LEU A 30 2.83 3.28 -5.75
N LEU A 31 3.38 2.96 -4.58
CA LEU A 31 3.51 3.94 -3.49
C LEU A 31 4.40 5.12 -3.87
N THR A 32 5.51 4.87 -4.58
CA THR A 32 6.40 5.94 -5.07
C THR A 32 5.68 6.88 -6.04
N ASN A 33 4.91 6.32 -6.98
CA ASN A 33 4.13 7.10 -7.93
C ASN A 33 3.10 7.98 -7.22
N LYS A 34 2.38 7.41 -6.25
CA LYS A 34 1.36 8.15 -5.49
C LYS A 34 1.93 9.30 -4.69
N ILE A 35 3.05 9.10 -3.98
CA ILE A 35 3.70 10.18 -3.21
C ILE A 35 4.17 11.29 -4.15
N THR A 36 4.68 10.93 -5.33
CA THR A 36 5.11 11.89 -6.35
C THR A 36 3.95 12.75 -6.83
N GLU A 37 2.78 12.14 -7.09
CA GLU A 37 1.55 12.84 -7.49
C GLU A 37 1.00 13.76 -6.40
N LEU A 38 0.80 13.24 -5.18
CA LEU A 38 0.20 14.00 -4.07
C LEU A 38 1.01 15.24 -3.70
N ARG A 39 2.35 15.16 -3.82
CA ARG A 39 3.24 16.28 -3.50
C ARG A 39 3.40 17.26 -4.65
N GLY A 40 2.75 17.02 -5.79
CA GLY A 40 2.95 17.82 -7.00
C GLY A 40 4.42 17.86 -7.43
N ILE A 41 5.20 16.82 -7.07
CA ILE A 41 6.60 16.72 -7.45
C ILE A 41 6.60 16.43 -8.94
N GLN A 42 6.67 17.50 -9.75
CA GLN A 42 7.28 17.38 -11.06
C GLN A 42 8.64 16.70 -10.85
N THR A 43 9.05 15.84 -11.78
CA THR A 43 10.41 15.27 -11.82
C THR A 43 11.42 16.40 -12.04
N SER A 44 11.58 17.28 -11.07
CA SER A 44 12.51 18.39 -11.06
C SER A 44 13.72 17.96 -10.24
N THR A 45 14.87 18.32 -10.77
CA THR A 45 16.17 18.15 -10.18
C THR A 45 16.43 19.38 -9.30
N ILE A 46 16.64 19.19 -8.00
CA ILE A 46 17.22 20.22 -7.13
C ILE A 46 18.70 19.87 -7.01
N ASP A 47 19.59 20.79 -7.38
CA ASP A 47 21.06 20.61 -7.37
C ASP A 47 21.54 19.35 -8.10
N GLY A 48 21.00 19.09 -9.30
CA GLY A 48 21.38 17.92 -10.12
C GLY A 48 20.95 16.57 -9.53
N THR A 49 20.25 16.56 -8.38
CA THR A 49 19.70 15.36 -7.76
C THR A 49 18.19 15.29 -8.04
N PRO A 50 17.68 14.20 -8.64
CA PRO A 50 16.23 14.02 -8.79
C PRO A 50 15.57 14.02 -7.40
N VAL A 51 14.64 14.94 -7.16
CA VAL A 51 13.92 15.06 -5.88
C VAL A 51 13.13 13.77 -5.55
N ALA A 52 12.85 12.95 -6.58
CA ALA A 52 12.22 11.64 -6.45
C ALA A 52 12.98 10.63 -5.57
N LEU A 53 14.29 10.80 -5.33
CA LEU A 53 15.10 9.84 -4.56
C LEU A 53 14.72 9.78 -3.07
N GLN A 54 14.28 10.90 -2.48
CA GLN A 54 13.95 10.94 -1.04
C GLN A 54 12.62 10.24 -0.70
N TYR A 55 11.76 10.03 -1.69
CA TYR A 55 10.41 9.47 -1.51
C TYR A 55 10.23 8.10 -2.17
N LYS A 56 11.28 7.59 -2.82
CA LYS A 56 11.25 6.28 -3.48
C LYS A 56 11.12 5.17 -2.43
N ARG A 57 10.01 4.46 -2.44
CA ARG A 57 9.89 3.17 -1.76
C ARG A 57 10.71 2.16 -2.56
N THR A 58 11.41 1.29 -1.85
CA THR A 58 12.15 0.17 -2.44
C THR A 58 11.45 -1.13 -2.07
N GLU A 59 11.62 -2.17 -2.88
CA GLU A 59 11.14 -3.52 -2.56
C GLU A 59 11.57 -3.94 -1.15
N HIS A 60 12.83 -3.69 -0.79
CA HIS A 60 13.35 -4.00 0.55
C HIS A 60 12.64 -3.23 1.66
N ALA A 61 12.32 -1.95 1.43
CA ALA A 61 11.57 -1.15 2.40
C ALA A 61 10.13 -1.66 2.58
N VAL A 62 9.46 -2.06 1.50
CA VAL A 62 8.12 -2.67 1.55
C VAL A 62 8.19 -4.01 2.28
N LYS A 63 9.11 -4.89 1.90
CA LYS A 63 9.31 -6.20 2.54
C LYS A 63 9.57 -6.06 4.03
N GLY A 64 10.50 -5.17 4.41
CA GLY A 64 10.82 -4.90 5.81
C GLY A 64 9.63 -4.34 6.59
N LYS A 65 8.84 -3.45 5.98
CA LYS A 65 7.63 -2.90 6.60
C LYS A 65 6.57 -3.97 6.80
N LEU A 66 6.29 -4.80 5.80
CA LEU A 66 5.32 -5.91 5.90
C LEU A 66 5.73 -6.93 6.96
N SER A 67 7.00 -7.32 7.00
CA SER A 67 7.51 -8.23 8.04
C SER A 67 7.35 -7.65 9.46
N ARG A 68 7.58 -6.35 9.66
CA ARG A 68 7.36 -5.70 10.96
C ARG A 68 5.88 -5.69 11.34
N ILE A 69 5.00 -5.37 10.40
CA ILE A 69 3.55 -5.40 10.65
C ILE A 69 3.10 -6.80 11.08
N ARG A 70 3.56 -7.87 10.42
CA ARG A 70 3.24 -9.23 10.83
C ARG A 70 3.70 -9.56 12.25
N ALA A 71 4.83 -9.00 12.69
CA ALA A 71 5.36 -9.21 14.04
C ALA A 71 4.64 -8.35 15.10
N GLU A 72 4.33 -7.10 14.76
CA GLU A 72 3.69 -6.12 15.67
C GLU A 72 2.18 -6.34 15.78
N ARG A 73 1.57 -6.89 14.74
CA ARG A 73 0.11 -7.06 14.59
C ARG A 73 -0.25 -8.48 14.13
N PRO A 74 0.03 -9.50 14.96
CA PRO A 74 -0.26 -10.89 14.62
C PRO A 74 -1.76 -11.13 14.38
N GLU A 75 -2.65 -10.28 14.89
CA GLU A 75 -4.09 -10.34 14.63
C GLU A 75 -4.47 -10.10 13.16
N LEU A 76 -3.56 -9.57 12.34
CA LEU A 76 -3.75 -9.39 10.90
C LEU A 76 -3.32 -10.61 10.08
N CYS A 77 -2.72 -11.61 10.71
CA CYS A 77 -2.28 -12.83 10.06
C CYS A 77 -3.29 -13.97 10.33
N SER A 78 -3.35 -14.93 9.41
CA SER A 78 -4.09 -16.18 9.65
C SER A 78 -3.49 -16.95 10.83
N GLU A 79 -4.21 -17.94 11.35
CA GLU A 79 -3.74 -18.80 12.45
C GLU A 79 -2.40 -19.51 12.15
N GLN A 80 -2.07 -19.67 10.87
CA GLN A 80 -0.81 -20.26 10.40
C GLN A 80 0.33 -19.24 10.30
N GLY A 81 0.06 -17.95 10.54
CA GLY A 81 1.02 -16.85 10.62
C GLY A 81 1.70 -16.44 9.30
N SER A 82 1.51 -17.22 8.23
CA SER A 82 2.17 -17.03 6.93
C SER A 82 1.36 -16.21 5.94
N LEU A 83 0.03 -16.19 6.09
CA LEU A 83 -0.91 -15.49 5.22
C LEU A 83 -1.58 -14.35 5.99
N TRP A 84 -2.08 -13.36 5.24
CA TRP A 84 -2.92 -12.30 5.79
C TRP A 84 -4.32 -12.85 6.08
N ASP A 85 -4.91 -12.44 7.20
CA ASP A 85 -6.34 -12.63 7.45
C ASP A 85 -7.11 -11.54 6.72
N GLU A 86 -7.88 -11.94 5.71
CA GLU A 86 -8.58 -11.01 4.84
C GLU A 86 -9.61 -10.14 5.58
N ASN A 87 -10.31 -10.71 6.57
CA ASN A 87 -11.31 -9.97 7.34
C ASN A 87 -10.64 -8.94 8.24
N ALA A 88 -9.56 -9.32 8.92
CA ALA A 88 -8.80 -8.42 9.79
C ALA A 88 -8.14 -7.28 8.99
N VAL A 89 -7.61 -7.59 7.80
CA VAL A 89 -7.01 -6.59 6.91
C VAL A 89 -8.07 -5.63 6.37
N TYR A 90 -9.25 -6.10 5.95
CA TYR A 90 -10.32 -5.18 5.51
C TYR A 90 -10.90 -4.35 6.66
N ALA A 91 -11.00 -4.91 7.86
CA ALA A 91 -11.42 -4.14 9.04
C ALA A 91 -10.42 -3.01 9.34
N LEU A 92 -9.12 -3.32 9.28
CA LEU A 92 -8.05 -2.31 9.39
C LEU A 92 -8.12 -1.27 8.27
N MET A 93 -8.37 -1.71 7.04
CA MET A 93 -8.52 -0.82 5.89
C MET A 93 -9.67 0.16 6.12
N SER A 94 -10.83 -0.36 6.51
CA SER A 94 -12.03 0.45 6.76
C SER A 94 -11.86 1.41 7.95
N SER A 95 -11.04 1.06 8.94
CA SER A 95 -10.79 1.93 10.10
C SER A 95 -9.74 3.01 9.83
N THR A 96 -8.87 2.80 8.85
CA THR A 96 -7.74 3.69 8.54
C THR A 96 -8.04 4.60 7.36
N LEU A 97 -8.68 4.06 6.34
CA LEU A 97 -9.08 4.81 5.15
C LEU A 97 -10.55 5.22 5.35
N GLU A 98 -10.77 6.48 5.73
CA GLU A 98 -12.11 7.05 5.94
C GLU A 98 -13.00 7.02 4.67
N GLY A 99 -12.43 6.70 3.50
CA GLY A 99 -13.15 6.56 2.24
C GLY A 99 -12.24 6.16 1.08
N ASP A 100 -12.71 5.15 0.34
CA ASP A 100 -12.28 4.63 -0.97
C ASP A 100 -10.77 4.40 -1.16
N PHE A 101 -10.33 3.17 -0.87
CA PHE A 101 -9.01 2.62 -1.19
C PHE A 101 -8.55 2.91 -2.62
N PHE A 102 -9.47 2.99 -3.58
CA PHE A 102 -9.16 3.31 -4.98
C PHE A 102 -8.86 4.77 -5.22
N THR A 103 -9.16 5.69 -4.30
CA THR A 103 -8.64 7.07 -4.40
C THR A 103 -7.15 7.13 -4.04
N TYR A 104 -6.64 6.13 -3.32
CA TYR A 104 -5.21 5.96 -3.04
C TYR A 104 -4.44 5.36 -4.22
N LEU A 105 -5.07 4.50 -5.02
CA LEU A 105 -4.48 3.90 -6.22
C LEU A 105 -4.89 4.71 -7.45
N THR A 106 -3.94 5.30 -8.17
CA THR A 106 -4.30 6.23 -9.25
C THR A 106 -4.92 5.48 -10.44
N PRO A 107 -5.73 6.13 -11.29
CA PRO A 107 -6.31 5.49 -12.49
C PRO A 107 -5.27 4.92 -13.46
N ASN A 108 -4.02 5.42 -13.39
CA ASN A 108 -2.89 4.95 -14.20
C ASN A 108 -2.18 3.72 -13.60
N ASP A 109 -2.54 3.30 -12.37
CA ASP A 109 -1.80 2.26 -11.65
C ASP A 109 -2.19 0.82 -12.02
N ARG A 110 -3.24 0.63 -12.82
CA ARG A 110 -3.61 -0.51 -13.69
C ARG A 110 -5.14 -0.67 -13.65
N PRO A 111 -5.86 -0.63 -14.78
CA PRO A 111 -7.28 -1.03 -14.83
C PRO A 111 -7.51 -2.52 -14.49
N GLU A 112 -6.43 -3.31 -14.33
CA GLU A 112 -6.46 -4.72 -13.91
C GLU A 112 -6.69 -4.88 -12.41
N LEU A 113 -6.34 -3.88 -11.59
CA LEU A 113 -6.66 -3.89 -10.17
C LEU A 113 -8.18 -3.90 -9.97
N LEU A 114 -8.94 -3.21 -10.83
CA LEU A 114 -10.41 -3.25 -10.84
C LEU A 114 -11.00 -4.61 -11.26
N LYS A 115 -10.18 -5.54 -11.75
CA LYS A 115 -10.60 -6.89 -12.19
C LYS A 115 -10.31 -7.97 -11.16
N LEU A 116 -9.69 -7.65 -10.02
CA LEU A 116 -9.46 -8.63 -8.96
C LEU A 116 -10.79 -9.09 -8.37
N PRO A 117 -11.03 -10.40 -8.26
CA PRO A 117 -12.36 -10.97 -7.99
C PRO A 117 -12.95 -10.56 -6.63
N ASN A 118 -12.14 -10.11 -5.67
CA ASN A 118 -12.60 -9.78 -4.31
C ASN A 118 -13.08 -8.34 -4.09
N ILE A 119 -12.93 -7.44 -5.07
CA ILE A 119 -13.35 -6.04 -4.88
C ILE A 119 -14.88 -5.90 -4.92
N ASN A 120 -15.55 -6.69 -5.77
CA ASN A 120 -17.01 -6.65 -5.87
C ASN A 120 -17.71 -7.12 -4.58
N HIS A 121 -17.03 -7.89 -3.72
CA HIS A 121 -17.64 -8.41 -2.49
C HIS A 121 -17.65 -7.39 -1.34
N VAL A 122 -16.76 -6.40 -1.37
CA VAL A 122 -16.68 -5.32 -0.37
C VAL A 122 -17.69 -4.21 -0.69
N PHE A 123 -17.98 -3.94 -1.97
CA PHE A 123 -18.93 -2.89 -2.39
C PHE A 123 -20.39 -3.33 -2.50
N THR A 124 -20.70 -4.64 -2.41
CA THR A 124 -22.09 -5.14 -2.55
C THR A 124 -22.85 -5.33 -1.25
N LYS A 125 -22.27 -5.05 -0.07
CA LYS A 125 -23.04 -4.98 1.20
C LYS A 125 -23.44 -3.55 1.54
N LYS A 126 -24.27 -2.95 0.69
CA LYS A 126 -25.24 -1.91 1.07
C LYS A 126 -26.34 -1.83 0.01
N ASN A 127 -27.34 -2.69 0.17
CA ASN A 127 -28.77 -2.36 0.20
C ASN A 127 -29.57 -3.61 0.55
#